data_AF-A0A9X2YBD4-F1
#
_entry.id   AF-A0A9X2YBD4-F1
#
_cell.length_a   1.000
_cell.length_b   1.000
_cell.length_c   1.000
_cell.angle_alpha   90.00
_cell.angle_beta   90.00
_cell.angle_gamma   90.00
#
_symmetry.space_group_name_H-M   'P 1'
#
loop_
_entity.id
_entity.type
_entity.pdbx_description
1 polymer ?
#
loop_
_entity_poly.entity_id
_entity_poly.type
_entity_poly.pdbx_seq_one_letter_code
_entity_poly.pdbx_strand_id
1 'polypeptide(L)'
;MTSDSLSVRLADQASQTLEPVYGMLTRVAEEVLRSRPPRGPLTEAHFSNLQRMLAEMLGTERSIVWGMGFVAAPFVVEGQERYMAWWQRINDRPARLRLNFDPRSIDVYDYLQMDWYRLAESGQARVAYGPYVDYSGSDMYTVTATIPIVADGAFLGLAGADLVVGEVEHRLLEVLRQTSQDAVVVNAERRVIAANTPRWIVGSRLAAMPAVGPASDPSRFTEVTELPLGNGWVLGIAERAGGTG
;
A
#
# COMPACT_ATOMS: atom_id res chain seq x y z
N MET A 1 -29.42 4.27 -19.15
CA MET A 1 -28.09 3.63 -19.24
C MET A 1 -27.07 4.74 -19.27
N THR A 2 -26.62 5.18 -18.11
CA THR A 2 -25.50 6.14 -17.99
C THR A 2 -24.29 5.46 -18.59
N SER A 3 -23.72 6.04 -19.64
CA SER A 3 -22.40 5.63 -20.11
C SER A 3 -21.44 5.90 -18.95
N ASP A 4 -20.92 4.87 -18.27
CA ASP A 4 -19.88 5.05 -17.27
C ASP A 4 -18.75 5.86 -17.91
N SER A 5 -18.29 6.92 -17.24
CA SER A 5 -17.20 7.74 -17.76
C SER A 5 -15.95 6.88 -17.96
N LEU A 6 -15.07 7.29 -18.88
CA LEU A 6 -13.84 6.53 -19.16
C LEU A 6 -13.00 6.39 -17.88
N SER A 7 -12.88 7.47 -17.11
CA SER A 7 -12.15 7.48 -15.85
C SER A 7 -12.73 6.53 -14.81
N VAL A 8 -14.06 6.41 -14.69
CA VAL A 8 -14.70 5.47 -13.74
C VAL A 8 -14.33 4.04 -14.09
N ARG A 9 -14.49 3.63 -15.35
CA ARG A 9 -14.15 2.25 -15.77
C ARG A 9 -12.67 1.91 -15.54
N LEU A 10 -11.77 2.83 -15.87
CA LEU A 10 -10.33 2.63 -15.67
C LEU A 10 -9.96 2.62 -14.19
N ALA A 11 -10.58 3.48 -13.36
CA ALA A 11 -10.37 3.50 -11.91
C ALA A 11 -10.85 2.21 -11.24
N ASP A 12 -12.00 1.68 -11.67
CA ASP A 12 -12.53 0.39 -11.20
C ASP A 12 -11.57 -0.75 -11.54
N GLN A 13 -11.17 -0.85 -12.81
CA GLN A 13 -10.24 -1.89 -13.24
C GLN A 13 -8.87 -1.78 -12.56
N ALA A 14 -8.33 -0.57 -12.44
CA ALA A 14 -7.08 -0.32 -11.73
C ALA A 14 -7.18 -0.79 -10.26
N SER A 15 -8.29 -0.49 -9.59
CA SER A 15 -8.54 -0.93 -8.21
C SER A 15 -8.63 -2.45 -8.11
N GLN A 16 -9.29 -3.12 -9.06
CA GLN A 16 -9.39 -4.58 -9.11
C GLN A 16 -8.02 -5.27 -9.21
N THR A 17 -7.03 -4.66 -9.88
CA THR A 17 -5.67 -5.26 -9.96
C THR A 17 -4.92 -5.29 -8.62
N LEU A 18 -5.32 -4.43 -7.67
CA LEU A 18 -4.69 -4.26 -6.35
C LEU A 18 -5.55 -4.81 -5.20
N GLU A 19 -6.85 -5.04 -5.42
CA GLU A 19 -7.77 -5.61 -4.43
C GLU A 19 -7.26 -6.92 -3.79
N PRO A 20 -6.62 -7.86 -4.52
CA PRO A 20 -6.05 -9.06 -3.91
C PRO A 20 -5.02 -8.79 -2.80
N VAL A 21 -4.30 -7.66 -2.87
CA VAL A 21 -3.37 -7.23 -1.81
C VAL A 21 -4.13 -6.97 -0.51
N TYR A 22 -5.19 -6.16 -0.55
CA TYR A 22 -5.99 -5.88 0.63
C TYR A 22 -6.77 -7.11 1.13
N GLY A 23 -7.14 -8.02 0.23
CA GLY A 23 -7.66 -9.34 0.60
C GLY A 23 -6.66 -10.18 1.39
N MET A 24 -5.36 -10.13 1.07
CA MET A 24 -4.31 -10.74 1.89
C MET A 24 -4.17 -10.06 3.25
N LEU A 25 -4.13 -8.72 3.29
CA LEU A 25 -4.02 -7.98 4.54
C LEU A 25 -5.20 -8.28 5.47
N THR A 26 -6.41 -8.43 4.92
CA THR A 26 -7.61 -8.83 5.67
C THR A 26 -7.43 -10.20 6.31
N ARG A 27 -6.90 -11.19 5.58
CA ARG A 27 -6.61 -12.52 6.13
C ARG A 27 -5.58 -12.47 7.27
N VAL A 28 -4.55 -11.64 7.14
CA VAL A 28 -3.55 -11.41 8.19
C VAL A 28 -4.19 -10.78 9.43
N ALA A 29 -5.00 -9.73 9.24
CA ALA A 29 -5.73 -9.06 10.32
C ALA A 29 -6.65 -10.02 11.08
N GLU A 30 -7.43 -10.82 10.36
CA GLU A 30 -8.31 -11.84 10.95
C GLU A 30 -7.52 -12.89 11.76
N GLU A 31 -6.35 -13.30 11.27
CA GLU A 31 -5.52 -14.27 12.00
C GLU A 31 -4.94 -13.69 13.29
N VAL A 32 -4.54 -12.41 13.28
CA VAL A 32 -4.14 -11.69 14.50
C VAL A 32 -5.29 -11.63 15.50
N LEU A 33 -6.51 -11.33 15.04
CA LEU A 33 -7.70 -11.30 15.88
C LEU A 33 -8.00 -12.69 16.47
N ARG A 34 -7.88 -13.77 15.69
CA ARG A 34 -8.04 -15.16 16.15
C ARG A 34 -6.97 -15.60 17.14
N SER A 35 -5.77 -15.04 17.04
CA SER A 35 -4.63 -15.36 17.93
C SER A 35 -4.80 -14.80 19.35
N ARG A 36 -5.77 -13.89 19.57
CA ARG A 36 -6.03 -13.31 20.89
C ARG A 36 -6.51 -14.39 21.86
N PRO A 37 -5.88 -14.54 23.04
CA PRO A 37 -6.39 -15.43 24.05
C PRO A 37 -7.70 -14.85 24.65
N PRO A 38 -8.66 -15.70 25.05
CA PRO A 38 -9.88 -15.23 25.71
C PRO A 38 -9.62 -14.63 27.10
N ARG A 39 -8.49 -14.99 27.72
CA ARG A 39 -8.03 -14.49 29.01
C ARG A 39 -6.51 -14.36 29.01
N GLY A 40 -6.03 -13.31 29.65
CA GLY A 40 -4.59 -13.05 29.77
C GLY A 40 -4.02 -12.25 28.60
N PRO A 41 -2.72 -11.95 28.66
CA PRO A 41 -2.05 -11.08 27.71
C PRO A 41 -1.74 -11.80 26.39
N LEU A 42 -1.73 -11.05 25.29
CA LEU A 42 -1.30 -11.55 23.98
C LEU A 42 0.23 -11.60 23.93
N THR A 43 0.79 -12.80 23.84
CA THR A 43 2.24 -13.02 23.71
C THR A 43 2.62 -13.47 22.30
N GLU A 44 3.91 -13.39 21.98
CA GLU A 44 4.45 -13.86 20.71
C GLU A 44 4.15 -15.35 20.42
N ALA A 45 4.01 -16.18 21.46
CA ALA A 45 3.73 -17.60 21.32
C ALA A 45 2.41 -17.87 20.58
N HIS A 46 1.43 -16.97 20.69
CA HIS A 46 0.14 -17.09 20.01
C HIS A 46 0.21 -16.93 18.49
N PHE A 47 1.28 -16.33 17.95
CA PHE A 47 1.38 -16.05 16.51
C PHE A 47 1.92 -17.22 15.67
N SER A 48 2.06 -18.43 16.21
CA SER A 48 2.64 -19.56 15.48
C SER A 48 1.87 -19.89 14.18
N ASN A 49 0.55 -19.75 14.16
CA ASN A 49 -0.28 -19.92 12.96
C ASN A 49 -0.10 -18.77 11.98
N LEU A 50 -0.11 -17.52 12.47
CA LEU A 50 0.19 -16.33 11.68
C LEU A 50 1.54 -16.45 10.96
N GLN A 51 2.60 -16.88 11.66
CA GLN A 51 3.93 -17.01 11.08
C GLN A 51 3.96 -18.03 9.93
N ARG A 52 3.27 -19.16 10.08
CA ARG A 52 3.13 -20.16 9.02
C ARG A 52 2.36 -19.62 7.82
N MET A 53 1.25 -18.94 8.08
CA MET A 53 0.40 -18.32 7.06
C MET A 53 1.18 -17.29 6.24
N LEU A 54 1.96 -16.40 6.89
CA LEU A 54 2.79 -15.40 6.21
C LEU A 54 3.84 -16.04 5.31
N ALA A 55 4.51 -17.10 5.79
CA ALA A 55 5.50 -17.83 4.99
C ALA A 55 4.87 -18.50 3.75
N GLU A 56 3.67 -19.06 3.88
CA GLU A 56 2.91 -19.66 2.77
C GLU A 56 2.43 -18.61 1.75
N MET A 57 1.89 -17.47 2.23
CA MET A 57 1.43 -16.37 1.36
C MET A 57 2.59 -15.81 0.53
N LEU A 58 3.75 -15.56 1.14
CA LEU A 58 4.94 -15.13 0.39
C LEU A 58 5.45 -16.21 -0.58
N GLY A 59 5.16 -17.48 -0.32
CA GLY A 59 5.47 -18.57 -1.26
C GLY A 59 4.64 -18.52 -2.56
N THR A 60 3.42 -17.99 -2.49
CA THR A 60 2.42 -18.00 -3.58
C THR A 60 2.38 -16.68 -4.35
N GLU A 61 2.38 -15.54 -3.66
CA GLU A 61 2.21 -14.20 -4.26
C GLU A 61 3.56 -13.55 -4.59
N ARG A 62 4.33 -14.20 -5.46
CA ARG A 62 5.77 -13.92 -5.63
C ARG A 62 6.10 -12.62 -6.35
N SER A 63 5.20 -12.08 -7.17
CA SER A 63 5.52 -10.93 -8.01
C SER A 63 5.38 -9.62 -7.25
N ILE A 64 4.19 -9.33 -6.71
CA ILE A 64 3.88 -8.00 -6.18
C ILE A 64 4.28 -7.79 -4.72
N VAL A 65 4.22 -8.82 -3.86
CA VAL A 65 4.50 -8.69 -2.42
C VAL A 65 5.95 -9.06 -2.12
N TRP A 66 6.72 -8.09 -1.65
CA TRP A 66 8.09 -8.31 -1.19
C TRP A 66 8.12 -8.86 0.24
N GLY A 67 7.35 -8.23 1.13
CA GLY A 67 7.21 -8.58 2.52
C GLY A 67 5.82 -8.29 3.04
N MET A 68 5.42 -8.95 4.12
CA MET A 68 4.15 -8.71 4.79
C MET A 68 4.18 -9.20 6.22
N GLY A 69 3.24 -8.70 7.02
CA GLY A 69 3.13 -9.11 8.40
C GLY A 69 2.18 -8.30 9.24
N PHE A 70 2.35 -8.48 10.54
CA PHE A 70 1.67 -7.75 11.59
C PHE A 70 2.65 -6.80 12.29
N VAL A 71 2.22 -5.54 12.44
CA VAL A 71 2.91 -4.51 13.23
C VAL A 71 1.99 -4.14 14.38
N ALA A 72 2.41 -4.39 15.62
CA ALA A 72 1.56 -4.19 16.79
C ALA A 72 1.47 -2.71 17.20
N ALA A 73 0.36 -2.33 17.82
CA ALA A 73 0.33 -1.11 18.62
C ALA A 73 1.14 -1.27 19.91
N PRO A 74 1.60 -0.17 20.54
CA PRO A 74 2.47 -0.27 21.69
C PRO A 74 1.89 -1.11 22.82
N PHE A 75 2.70 -2.03 23.34
CA PHE A 75 2.35 -2.92 24.45
C PHE A 75 1.15 -3.85 24.22
N VAL A 76 0.66 -3.98 22.98
CA VAL A 76 -0.35 -5.00 22.62
C VAL A 76 0.21 -6.41 22.76
N VAL A 77 1.50 -6.59 22.44
CA VAL A 77 2.23 -7.82 22.72
C VAL A 77 2.95 -7.68 24.05
N GLU A 78 2.73 -8.63 24.96
CA GLU A 78 3.17 -8.54 26.35
C GLU A 78 4.66 -8.22 26.48
N GLY A 79 4.96 -7.16 27.23
CA GLY A 79 6.33 -6.73 27.50
C GLY A 79 7.07 -6.12 26.32
N GLN A 80 6.39 -5.88 25.18
CA GLN A 80 6.98 -5.30 23.98
C GLN A 80 6.37 -3.93 23.69
N GLU A 81 7.15 -2.86 23.87
CA GLU A 81 6.74 -1.52 23.43
C GLU A 81 6.56 -1.49 21.90
N ARG A 82 7.43 -2.19 21.17
CA ARG A 82 7.34 -2.37 19.72
C ARG A 82 7.46 -3.85 19.42
N TYR A 83 6.47 -4.37 18.70
CA TYR A 83 6.49 -5.73 18.16
C TYR A 83 6.14 -5.74 16.68
N MET A 84 6.84 -6.61 15.94
CA MET A 84 6.60 -6.82 14.52
C MET A 84 6.85 -8.29 14.17
N ALA A 85 5.82 -8.91 13.58
CA ALA A 85 5.88 -10.23 12.97
C ALA A 85 5.83 -10.05 11.46
N TRP A 86 7.00 -9.80 10.86
CA TRP A 86 7.14 -9.50 9.43
C TRP A 86 8.01 -10.52 8.73
N TRP A 87 7.53 -11.04 7.61
CA TRP A 87 8.28 -11.93 6.75
C TRP A 87 8.50 -11.26 5.41
N GLN A 88 9.67 -11.52 4.82
CA GLN A 88 10.00 -11.09 3.47
C GLN A 88 10.86 -12.14 2.79
N ARG A 89 11.08 -11.98 1.48
CA ARG A 89 11.99 -12.85 0.75
C ARG A 89 13.44 -12.49 1.08
N ILE A 90 14.20 -13.46 1.57
CA ILE A 90 15.65 -13.37 1.73
C ILE A 90 16.24 -14.57 1.01
N ASN A 91 17.03 -14.34 -0.04
CA ASN A 91 17.57 -15.39 -0.92
C ASN A 91 16.48 -16.36 -1.44
N ASP A 92 15.39 -15.79 -1.98
CA ASP A 92 14.20 -16.50 -2.49
C ASP A 92 13.40 -17.35 -1.50
N ARG A 93 13.75 -17.28 -0.21
CA ARG A 93 13.04 -17.99 0.85
C ARG A 93 12.31 -17.01 1.76
N PRO A 94 11.05 -17.28 2.14
CA PRO A 94 10.38 -16.51 3.18
C PRO A 94 11.17 -16.64 4.48
N ALA A 95 11.59 -15.50 5.03
CA ALA A 95 12.31 -15.42 6.28
C ALA A 95 11.77 -14.25 7.10
N ARG A 96 11.82 -14.39 8.43
CA ARG A 96 11.43 -13.32 9.33
C ARG A 96 12.43 -12.17 9.24
N LEU A 97 11.93 -10.96 9.03
CA LEU A 97 12.71 -9.73 9.15
C LEU A 97 12.96 -9.46 10.64
N ARG A 98 14.22 -9.23 11.00
CA ARG A 98 14.67 -8.90 12.35
C ARG A 98 15.21 -7.48 12.34
N LEU A 99 14.52 -6.57 13.03
CA LEU A 99 14.86 -5.16 13.12
C LEU A 99 15.23 -4.79 14.55
N ASN A 100 15.99 -3.71 14.72
CA ASN A 100 16.29 -3.15 16.02
C ASN A 100 15.18 -2.17 16.43
N PHE A 101 14.54 -2.42 17.58
CA PHE A 101 13.51 -1.53 18.12
C PHE A 101 13.94 -0.78 19.38
N ASP A 102 15.22 -0.84 19.79
CA ASP A 102 15.70 -0.07 20.94
C ASP A 102 15.71 1.43 20.60
N PRO A 103 14.86 2.26 21.25
CA PRO A 103 14.75 3.69 20.95
C PRO A 103 16.03 4.48 21.27
N ARG A 104 16.99 3.88 21.98
CA ARG A 104 18.29 4.50 22.28
C ARG A 104 19.34 4.19 21.21
N SER A 105 19.04 3.29 20.28
CA SER A 105 19.97 2.89 19.24
C SER A 105 19.92 3.84 18.05
N ILE A 106 21.06 4.02 17.38
CA ILE A 106 21.15 4.85 16.17
C ILE A 106 20.52 4.20 14.94
N ASP A 107 20.44 2.87 14.93
CA ASP A 107 19.85 2.03 13.88
C ASP A 107 18.42 1.59 14.24
N VAL A 108 17.73 2.34 15.10
CA VAL A 108 16.34 2.04 15.49
C VAL A 108 15.41 2.11 14.29
N TYR A 109 14.59 1.06 14.14
CA TYR A 109 13.44 1.05 13.25
C TYR A 109 12.20 1.53 14.00
N ASP A 110 12.00 2.85 14.05
CA ASP A 110 10.86 3.43 14.77
C ASP A 110 9.60 3.54 13.90
N TYR A 111 8.92 2.41 13.71
CA TYR A 111 7.72 2.36 12.86
C TYR A 111 6.57 3.24 13.35
N LEU A 112 6.52 3.61 14.65
CA LEU A 112 5.48 4.49 15.18
C LEU A 112 5.55 5.91 14.59
N GLN A 113 6.71 6.28 14.05
CA GLN A 113 6.90 7.58 13.40
C GLN A 113 6.59 7.54 11.89
N MET A 114 6.39 6.36 11.32
CA MET A 114 6.18 6.21 9.89
C MET A 114 4.76 6.58 9.49
N ASP A 115 4.63 7.24 8.33
CA ASP A 115 3.33 7.75 7.87
C ASP A 115 2.33 6.62 7.63
N TRP A 116 2.75 5.48 7.06
CA TRP A 116 1.86 4.32 6.87
C TRP A 116 1.27 3.78 8.18
N TYR A 117 1.99 3.95 9.30
CA TYR A 117 1.52 3.55 10.62
C TYR A 117 0.53 4.58 11.17
N ARG A 118 0.92 5.85 11.18
CA ARG A 118 0.11 6.96 11.69
C ARG A 118 -1.21 7.12 10.93
N LEU A 119 -1.18 6.93 9.61
CA LEU A 119 -2.38 6.97 8.77
C LEU A 119 -3.37 5.87 9.18
N ALA A 120 -2.89 4.63 9.35
CA ALA A 120 -3.75 3.52 9.82
C ALA A 120 -4.25 3.75 11.25
N GLU A 121 -3.37 4.20 12.17
CA GLU A 121 -3.72 4.52 13.56
C GLU A 121 -4.78 5.65 13.63
N SER A 122 -4.71 6.64 12.73
CA SER A 122 -5.68 7.73 12.65
C SER A 122 -7.07 7.29 12.14
N GLY A 123 -7.22 6.03 11.75
CA GLY A 123 -8.49 5.44 11.33
C GLY A 123 -8.66 5.28 9.82
N GLN A 124 -7.61 5.45 9.00
CA GLN A 124 -7.70 5.11 7.58
C GLN A 124 -7.86 3.59 7.41
N ALA A 125 -8.95 3.18 6.77
CA ALA A 125 -9.29 1.77 6.60
C ALA A 125 -8.31 1.02 5.68
N ARG A 126 -7.76 1.71 4.68
CA ARG A 126 -6.78 1.19 3.74
C ARG A 126 -5.76 2.30 3.44
N VAL A 127 -4.48 1.97 3.58
CA VAL A 127 -3.38 2.89 3.30
C VAL A 127 -2.52 2.27 2.21
N ALA A 128 -2.02 3.10 1.30
CA ALA A 128 -0.93 2.75 0.39
C ALA A 128 0.03 3.94 0.32
N TYR A 129 1.06 3.89 1.17
CA TYR A 129 2.04 4.96 1.31
C TYR A 129 3.27 4.70 0.44
N GLY A 130 3.85 5.75 -0.12
CA GLY A 130 4.94 5.65 -1.08
C GLY A 130 4.52 5.99 -2.51
N PRO A 131 5.44 5.88 -3.48
CA PRO A 131 6.65 5.07 -3.38
C PRO A 131 7.80 5.75 -2.62
N TYR A 132 8.54 4.98 -1.82
CA TYR A 132 9.74 5.43 -1.09
C TYR A 132 10.77 4.29 -0.97
N VAL A 133 12.01 4.61 -0.59
CA VAL A 133 13.03 3.58 -0.31
C VAL A 133 13.04 3.28 1.18
N ASP A 134 12.79 2.03 1.55
CA ASP A 134 12.77 1.58 2.94
C ASP A 134 14.16 1.11 3.41
N TYR A 135 15.09 2.06 3.57
CA TYR A 135 16.50 1.80 3.90
C TYR A 135 16.72 0.97 5.17
N SER A 136 15.80 1.04 6.13
CA SER A 136 15.95 0.40 7.44
C SER A 136 15.19 -0.92 7.58
N GLY A 137 14.30 -1.24 6.63
CA GLY A 137 13.50 -2.46 6.65
C GLY A 137 13.88 -3.41 5.52
N SER A 138 13.28 -3.18 4.34
CA SER A 138 13.44 -4.03 3.17
C SER A 138 14.61 -3.65 2.24
N ASP A 139 15.16 -2.44 2.37
CA ASP A 139 16.11 -1.79 1.42
C ASP A 139 15.59 -1.71 -0.02
N MET A 140 14.25 -1.73 -0.17
CA MET A 140 13.58 -1.74 -1.45
C MET A 140 12.85 -0.43 -1.72
N TYR A 141 12.73 -0.09 -3.01
CA TYR A 141 11.78 0.92 -3.46
C TYR A 141 10.37 0.32 -3.44
N THR A 142 9.54 0.78 -2.50
CA THR A 142 8.28 0.12 -2.13
C THR A 142 7.09 1.09 -2.01
N VAL A 143 5.90 0.53 -2.15
CA VAL A 143 4.65 1.08 -1.59
C VAL A 143 4.26 0.18 -0.42
N THR A 144 4.13 0.75 0.78
CA THR A 144 3.67 0.01 1.95
C THR A 144 2.15 0.15 2.07
N ALA A 145 1.46 -0.97 1.86
CA ALA A 145 0.02 -1.07 2.00
C ALA A 145 -0.35 -1.58 3.39
N THR A 146 -1.28 -0.93 4.08
CA THR A 146 -1.71 -1.33 5.43
C THR A 146 -3.22 -1.27 5.61
N ILE A 147 -3.73 -2.10 6.52
CA ILE A 147 -5.07 -1.97 7.09
C ILE A 147 -4.99 -2.02 8.62
N PRO A 148 -5.80 -1.23 9.35
CA PRO A 148 -5.80 -1.25 10.79
C PRO A 148 -6.47 -2.53 11.32
N ILE A 149 -5.94 -3.05 12.42
CA ILE A 149 -6.51 -4.15 13.18
C ILE A 149 -7.12 -3.54 14.43
N VAL A 150 -8.44 -3.51 14.49
CA VAL A 150 -9.20 -2.94 15.60
C VAL A 150 -10.04 -4.03 16.23
N ALA A 151 -10.07 -4.07 17.56
CA ALA A 151 -10.98 -4.96 18.27
C ALA A 151 -11.52 -4.28 19.52
N ASP A 152 -12.83 -4.45 19.77
CA ASP A 152 -13.51 -3.84 20.91
C ASP A 152 -13.31 -2.31 20.98
N GLY A 153 -13.17 -1.66 19.80
CA GLY A 153 -12.89 -0.23 19.66
C GLY A 153 -11.43 0.18 19.89
N ALA A 154 -10.54 -0.75 20.23
CA ALA A 154 -9.11 -0.49 20.46
C ALA A 154 -8.25 -0.85 19.24
N PHE A 155 -7.34 0.04 18.87
CA PHE A 155 -6.34 -0.21 17.83
C PHE A 155 -5.26 -1.18 18.36
N LEU A 156 -5.16 -2.34 17.72
CA LEU A 156 -4.20 -3.39 18.09
C LEU A 156 -2.91 -3.34 17.27
N GLY A 157 -2.88 -2.52 16.22
CA GLY A 157 -1.81 -2.46 15.23
C GLY A 157 -2.38 -2.57 13.82
N LEU A 158 -1.56 -3.04 12.88
CA LEU A 158 -1.93 -3.15 11.47
C LEU A 158 -1.43 -4.44 10.82
N ALA A 159 -2.16 -4.90 9.82
CA ALA A 159 -1.63 -5.82 8.83
C ALA A 159 -1.02 -4.99 7.70
N GLY A 160 0.19 -5.33 7.28
CA GLY A 160 0.93 -4.60 6.26
C GLY A 160 1.57 -5.49 5.22
N ALA A 161 1.84 -4.91 4.05
CA ALA A 161 2.64 -5.50 2.99
C ALA A 161 3.47 -4.42 2.28
N ASP A 162 4.73 -4.76 2.00
CA ASP A 162 5.60 -4.00 1.12
C ASP A 162 5.42 -4.50 -0.30
N LEU A 163 5.00 -3.61 -1.19
CA LEU A 163 4.74 -3.90 -2.59
C LEU A 163 5.92 -3.46 -3.44
N VAL A 164 6.31 -4.27 -4.41
CA VAL A 164 7.33 -3.92 -5.41
C VAL A 164 6.76 -2.84 -6.33
N VAL A 165 7.35 -1.64 -6.33
CA VAL A 165 6.81 -0.49 -7.10
C VAL A 165 6.66 -0.81 -8.58
N GLY A 166 7.64 -1.48 -9.19
CA GLY A 166 7.59 -1.85 -10.60
C GLY A 166 6.41 -2.76 -10.96
N GLU A 167 5.99 -3.62 -10.03
CA GLU A 167 4.85 -4.53 -10.25
C GLU A 167 3.51 -3.81 -10.05
N VAL A 168 3.44 -2.88 -9.08
CA VAL A 168 2.29 -1.98 -8.92
C VAL A 168 2.12 -1.12 -10.18
N GLU A 169 3.21 -0.50 -10.64
CA GLU A 169 3.23 0.29 -11.88
C GLU A 169 2.78 -0.56 -13.07
N HIS A 170 3.35 -1.75 -13.24
CA HIS A 170 3.04 -2.64 -14.36
C HIS A 170 1.54 -2.96 -14.44
N ARG A 171 0.93 -3.41 -13.33
CA ARG A 171 -0.50 -3.75 -13.28
C ARG A 171 -1.40 -2.57 -13.59
N LEU A 172 -1.09 -1.39 -13.03
CA LEU A 172 -1.86 -0.18 -13.31
C LEU A 172 -1.69 0.24 -14.78
N LEU A 173 -0.46 0.17 -15.31
CA LEU A 173 -0.16 0.56 -16.68
C LEU A 173 -0.88 -0.30 -17.72
N GLU A 174 -1.06 -1.60 -17.46
CA GLU A 174 -1.89 -2.48 -18.31
C GLU A 174 -3.32 -1.97 -18.45
N VAL A 175 -3.90 -1.44 -17.38
CA VAL A 175 -5.23 -0.79 -17.40
C VAL A 175 -5.17 0.54 -18.15
N LEU A 176 -4.21 1.41 -17.81
CA LEU A 176 -4.11 2.75 -18.41
C LEU A 176 -3.84 2.70 -19.93
N ARG A 177 -3.25 1.63 -20.46
CA ARG A 177 -3.01 1.45 -21.91
C ARG A 177 -4.27 1.12 -22.71
N GLN A 178 -5.41 0.87 -22.06
CA GLN A 178 -6.69 0.63 -22.75
C GLN A 178 -7.32 1.89 -23.34
N THR A 179 -6.79 3.07 -23.02
CA THR A 179 -7.22 4.35 -23.60
C THR A 179 -6.16 4.95 -24.51
N SER A 180 -6.60 5.69 -25.52
CA SER A 180 -5.73 6.51 -26.38
C SER A 180 -5.42 7.88 -25.78
N GLN A 181 -6.09 8.27 -24.69
CA GLN A 181 -5.84 9.51 -23.93
C GLN A 181 -4.66 9.32 -22.96
N ASP A 182 -4.05 10.44 -22.56
CA ASP A 182 -3.01 10.43 -21.53
C ASP A 182 -3.68 10.18 -20.17
N ALA A 183 -3.14 9.24 -19.40
CA ALA A 183 -3.68 8.83 -18.11
C ALA A 183 -2.58 8.68 -17.06
N VAL A 184 -2.89 9.04 -15.82
CA VAL A 184 -1.97 8.99 -14.68
C VAL A 184 -2.71 8.60 -13.39
N VAL A 185 -2.11 7.69 -12.61
CA VAL A 185 -2.52 7.41 -11.24
C VAL A 185 -1.56 8.11 -10.29
N VAL A 186 -2.10 8.86 -9.34
CA VAL A 186 -1.34 9.54 -8.28
C VAL A 186 -1.83 9.14 -6.90
N ASN A 187 -0.92 9.10 -5.93
CA ASN A 187 -1.29 8.93 -4.53
C ASN A 187 -1.74 10.26 -3.89
N ALA A 188 -2.19 10.18 -2.64
CA ALA A 188 -2.61 11.34 -1.84
C ALA A 188 -1.49 12.39 -1.62
N GLU A 189 -0.22 12.02 -1.77
CA GLU A 189 0.93 12.94 -1.66
C GLU A 189 1.29 13.65 -2.98
N ARG A 190 0.50 13.42 -4.05
CA ARG A 190 0.73 13.86 -5.43
C ARG A 190 1.87 13.14 -6.14
N ARG A 191 2.31 11.98 -5.64
CA ARG A 191 3.32 11.18 -6.32
C ARG A 191 2.69 10.35 -7.40
N VAL A 192 3.31 10.34 -8.57
CA VAL A 192 2.91 9.51 -9.70
C VAL A 192 3.22 8.04 -9.37
N ILE A 193 2.20 7.19 -9.47
CA ILE A 193 2.31 5.74 -9.28
C ILE A 193 2.46 5.03 -10.63
N ALA A 194 1.68 5.45 -11.62
CA ALA A 194 1.75 4.91 -12.98
C ALA A 194 1.24 5.96 -13.99
N ALA A 195 1.79 5.94 -15.20
CA ALA A 195 1.32 6.78 -16.31
C ALA A 195 1.52 6.08 -17.67
N ASN A 196 0.60 6.26 -18.60
CA ASN A 196 0.69 5.66 -19.96
C ASN A 196 1.44 6.55 -20.98
N THR A 197 2.10 7.60 -20.52
CA THR A 197 2.72 8.67 -21.31
C THR A 197 3.97 9.20 -20.61
N PRO A 198 5.01 9.67 -21.36
CA PRO A 198 6.20 10.25 -20.75
C PRO A 198 5.96 11.61 -20.07
N ARG A 199 4.75 12.19 -20.19
CA ARG A 199 4.39 13.47 -19.55
C ARG A 199 4.52 13.43 -18.01
N TRP A 200 4.33 12.27 -17.40
CA TRP A 200 4.43 12.09 -15.95
C TRP A 200 5.37 10.93 -15.63
N ILE A 201 6.37 11.19 -14.79
CA ILE A 201 7.40 10.21 -14.44
C ILE A 201 7.02 9.55 -13.11
N VAL A 202 7.04 8.22 -13.04
CA VAL A 202 6.77 7.48 -11.79
C VAL A 202 7.70 7.92 -10.66
N GLY A 203 7.13 8.07 -9.47
CA GLY A 203 7.82 8.58 -8.28
C GLY A 203 7.94 10.11 -8.22
N SER A 204 7.77 10.82 -9.33
CA SER A 204 7.77 12.29 -9.35
C SER A 204 6.54 12.86 -8.64
N ARG A 205 6.66 14.07 -8.10
CA ARG A 205 5.58 14.75 -7.39
C ARG A 205 4.97 15.84 -8.28
N LEU A 206 3.67 15.77 -8.53
CA LEU A 206 2.94 16.79 -9.27
C LEU A 206 2.82 18.09 -8.45
N ALA A 207 2.77 19.24 -9.13
CA ALA A 207 2.62 20.55 -8.47
C ALA A 207 1.30 20.71 -7.70
N ALA A 208 0.24 20.05 -8.16
CA ALA A 208 -1.07 19.99 -7.52
C ALA A 208 -1.70 18.61 -7.73
N MET A 209 -2.74 18.28 -6.96
CA MET A 209 -3.56 17.10 -7.26
C MET A 209 -4.26 17.29 -8.61
N PRO A 210 -4.49 16.22 -9.39
CA PRO A 210 -5.32 16.28 -10.58
C PRO A 210 -6.68 16.90 -10.27
N ALA A 211 -7.06 17.89 -11.06
CA ALA A 211 -8.36 18.55 -11.00
C ALA A 211 -8.83 18.85 -12.43
N VAL A 212 -10.14 18.75 -12.65
CA VAL A 212 -10.72 19.08 -13.96
C VAL A 212 -10.53 20.56 -14.24
N GLY A 213 -9.97 20.88 -15.40
CA GLY A 213 -9.65 22.25 -15.81
C GLY A 213 -10.47 22.74 -17.01
N PRO A 214 -10.50 24.07 -17.25
CA PRO A 214 -11.20 24.66 -18.39
C PRO A 214 -10.54 24.24 -19.71
N ALA A 215 -11.33 24.16 -20.79
CA ALA A 215 -10.83 23.74 -22.11
C ALA A 215 -9.72 24.63 -22.71
N SER A 216 -9.57 25.86 -22.21
CA SER A 216 -8.51 26.77 -22.59
C SER A 216 -7.14 26.39 -22.01
N ASP A 217 -7.07 25.51 -21.01
CA ASP A 217 -5.82 25.06 -20.41
C ASP A 217 -5.35 23.76 -21.08
N PRO A 218 -4.26 23.77 -21.88
CA PRO A 218 -3.75 22.59 -22.54
C PRO A 218 -3.16 21.56 -21.56
N SER A 219 -2.93 21.94 -20.31
CA SER A 219 -2.44 21.05 -19.26
C SER A 219 -3.56 20.40 -18.43
N ARG A 220 -4.83 20.73 -18.70
CA ARG A 220 -5.99 20.27 -17.93
C ARG A 220 -6.11 18.76 -17.88
N PHE A 221 -6.71 18.27 -16.79
CA PHE A 221 -7.36 16.98 -16.79
C PHE A 221 -8.79 17.14 -17.32
N THR A 222 -9.22 16.24 -18.19
CA THR A 222 -10.58 16.17 -18.74
C THR A 222 -11.51 15.41 -17.80
N GLU A 223 -10.99 14.38 -17.13
CA GLU A 223 -11.69 13.61 -16.12
C GLU A 223 -10.74 13.31 -14.95
N VAL A 224 -11.29 13.29 -13.73
CA VAL A 224 -10.56 12.91 -12.51
C VAL A 224 -11.50 12.06 -11.66
N THR A 225 -11.03 10.88 -11.26
CA THR A 225 -11.81 9.91 -10.48
C THR A 225 -10.93 9.29 -9.40
N GLU A 226 -11.43 9.23 -8.17
CA GLU A 226 -10.77 8.47 -7.10
C GLU A 226 -10.86 6.97 -7.40
N LEU A 227 -9.78 6.24 -7.16
CA LEU A 227 -9.80 4.79 -7.23
C LEU A 227 -10.68 4.26 -6.09
N PRO A 228 -11.73 3.47 -6.37
CA PRO A 228 -12.59 2.87 -5.34
C PRO A 228 -11.90 1.73 -4.55
N LEU A 229 -10.59 1.80 -4.41
CA LEU A 229 -9.76 0.97 -3.55
C LEU A 229 -9.80 1.46 -2.10
N GLY A 230 -10.17 2.72 -1.87
CA GLY A 230 -10.30 3.34 -0.54
C GLY A 230 -8.98 3.81 0.07
N ASN A 231 -7.93 3.96 -0.74
CA ASN A 231 -6.58 4.36 -0.31
C ASN A 231 -6.21 5.80 -0.71
N GLY A 232 -7.17 6.58 -1.21
CA GLY A 232 -6.99 7.98 -1.60
C GLY A 232 -6.18 8.19 -2.89
N TRP A 233 -6.00 7.15 -3.70
CA TRP A 233 -5.36 7.29 -5.02
C TRP A 233 -6.35 7.83 -6.04
N VAL A 234 -5.84 8.62 -6.98
CA VAL A 234 -6.64 9.33 -7.98
C VAL A 234 -6.15 9.03 -9.38
N LEU A 235 -7.07 8.71 -10.28
CA LEU A 235 -6.85 8.63 -11.72
C LEU A 235 -7.19 9.98 -12.36
N GLY A 236 -6.25 10.53 -13.11
CA GLY A 236 -6.46 11.67 -14.00
C GLY A 236 -6.37 11.25 -15.47
N ILE A 237 -7.30 11.74 -16.29
CA ILE A 237 -7.28 11.63 -17.75
C ILE A 237 -7.06 13.02 -18.33
N ALA A 238 -6.20 13.13 -19.34
CA ALA A 238 -5.97 14.35 -20.09
C ALA A 238 -5.92 14.06 -21.60
N GLU A 239 -6.18 15.10 -22.38
CA GLU A 239 -5.94 15.04 -23.83
C GLU A 239 -4.46 14.74 -24.08
N ARG A 240 -4.19 13.93 -25.10
CA ARG A 240 -2.82 13.64 -25.51
C ARG A 240 -2.14 14.93 -25.93
N ALA A 241 -0.96 15.19 -25.39
CA ALA A 241 -0.10 16.22 -25.94
C ALA A 241 0.14 15.85 -27.42
N GLY A 242 -0.27 16.71 -28.36
CA GLY A 242 -0.19 16.43 -29.79
C GLY A 242 1.23 16.01 -30.19
N GLY A 243 1.40 14.74 -30.51
CA GLY A 243 2.61 14.25 -31.16
C GLY A 243 2.54 14.67 -32.63
N THR A 244 3.37 15.62 -33.03
CA THR A 244 3.80 15.70 -34.43
C THR A 244 4.44 14.37 -34.77
N GLY A 245 3.76 13.58 -35.62
CA GLY A 245 4.33 12.41 -36.25
C GLY A 245 5.47 12.76 -37.20
#